data_AF-A0A8T4T4W8-F1
#
_entry.id   AF-A0A8T4T4W8-F1
#
_cell.length_a   1.000
_cell.length_b   1.000
_cell.length_c   1.000
_cell.angle_alpha   90.00
_cell.angle_beta   90.00
_cell.angle_gamma   90.00
#
_symmetry.space_group_name_H-M   'P 1'
#
loop_
_entity.id
_entity.type
_entity.pdbx_description
1 polymer ?
#
loop_
_entity_poly.entity_id
_entity_poly.type
_entity_poly.pdbx_seq_one_letter_code
_entity_poly.pdbx_strand_id
1 'polypeptide(L)'
;MDVDKLQRINALAGELRKRNMTFSSDDAYKQAEQVYEQGLVQEMPMQETVVLKPVQDMLETRKIELMLELNNKKYEAEFERYRSAINTLALEIQQLKEALSKATFEAPKQKEKQAELKTEVKEDHPRQGKYQPADVDIQKMFYFGSKR
;
A
#
# COMPACT_ATOMS: atom_id res chain seq x y z
N MET A 1 -9.10 33.16 24.97
CA MET A 1 -9.21 32.49 23.67
C MET A 1 -10.41 33.07 22.98
N ASP A 2 -10.21 33.83 21.90
CA ASP A 2 -11.31 34.43 21.16
C ASP A 2 -12.16 33.34 20.52
N VAL A 3 -13.47 33.42 20.75
CA VAL A 3 -14.44 32.44 20.26
C VAL A 3 -14.40 32.39 18.73
N ASP A 4 -14.17 33.53 18.08
CA ASP A 4 -14.09 33.64 16.62
C ASP A 4 -12.84 32.95 16.04
N LYS A 5 -11.68 33.05 16.73
CA LYS A 5 -10.45 32.32 16.35
C LYS A 5 -10.72 30.81 16.35
N LEU A 6 -11.34 30.31 17.42
CA LEU A 6 -11.66 28.89 17.56
C LEU A 6 -12.66 28.41 16.50
N GLN A 7 -13.70 29.19 16.20
CA GLN A 7 -14.66 28.84 15.15
C GLN A 7 -14.00 28.73 13.77
N ARG A 8 -13.10 29.66 13.42
CA ARG A 8 -12.37 29.64 12.15
C ARG A 8 -11.42 28.46 12.03
N ILE A 9 -10.66 28.15 13.09
CA ILE A 9 -9.78 26.98 13.13
C ILE A 9 -10.58 25.69 12.97
N ASN A 10 -11.74 25.58 13.65
CA ASN A 10 -12.60 24.41 13.53
C ASN A 10 -13.19 24.24 12.12
N ALA A 11 -13.56 25.34 11.45
CA ALA A 11 -14.02 25.31 10.06
C ALA A 11 -12.90 24.83 9.12
N LEU A 12 -11.70 25.41 9.23
CA LEU A 12 -10.51 25.03 8.45
C LEU A 12 -10.12 23.56 8.67
N ALA A 13 -10.06 23.11 9.92
CA ALA A 13 -9.77 21.71 10.25
C ALA A 13 -10.82 20.76 9.64
N GLY A 14 -12.10 21.17 9.64
CA GLY A 14 -13.17 20.43 8.98
C GLY A 14 -12.98 20.31 7.47
N GLU A 15 -12.52 21.36 6.80
CA GLU A 15 -12.21 21.34 5.37
C GLU A 15 -10.98 20.48 5.04
N LEU A 16 -9.92 20.56 5.84
CA LEU A 16 -8.71 19.74 5.67
C LEU A 16 -9.02 18.24 5.75
N ARG A 17 -9.93 17.84 6.64
CA ARG A 17 -10.41 16.46 6.74
C ARG A 17 -11.26 16.05 5.55
N LYS A 18 -12.17 16.92 5.09
CA LYS A 18 -12.99 16.65 3.89
C LYS A 18 -12.14 16.42 2.64
N ARG A 19 -10.97 17.05 2.55
CA ARG A 19 -10.02 16.91 1.44
C ARG A 19 -8.98 15.80 1.63
N ASN A 20 -9.08 14.99 2.70
CA ASN A 20 -8.11 13.95 3.05
C ASN A 20 -6.65 14.48 3.13
N MET A 21 -6.46 15.75 3.51
CA MET A 21 -5.14 16.37 3.63
C MET A 21 -4.43 15.99 4.94
N THR A 22 -5.16 15.41 5.89
CA THR A 22 -4.65 15.03 7.22
C THR A 22 -5.16 13.65 7.62
N PHE A 23 -4.34 12.94 8.39
CA PHE A 23 -4.64 11.57 8.82
C PHE A 23 -5.46 11.51 10.11
N SER A 24 -5.40 12.56 10.93
CA SER A 24 -6.06 12.61 12.24
C SER A 24 -6.72 13.96 12.49
N SER A 25 -7.76 13.96 13.34
CA SER A 25 -8.46 15.17 13.77
C SER A 25 -7.54 16.16 14.48
N ASP A 26 -6.59 15.65 15.27
CA ASP A 26 -5.64 16.47 16.03
C ASP A 26 -4.57 17.11 15.11
N ASP A 27 -4.20 16.40 14.05
CA ASP A 27 -3.28 16.89 13.02
C ASP A 27 -3.94 17.99 12.16
N ALA A 28 -5.21 17.80 11.78
CA ALA A 28 -6.01 18.82 11.10
C ALA A 28 -6.13 20.12 11.88
N TYR A 29 -6.28 20.03 13.21
CA TYR A 29 -6.39 21.20 14.08
C TYR A 29 -5.06 21.97 14.14
N LYS A 30 -3.94 21.28 14.35
CA LYS A 30 -2.60 21.89 14.39
C LYS A 30 -2.24 22.57 13.08
N GLN A 31 -2.56 21.94 11.95
CA GLN A 31 -2.33 22.54 10.63
C GLN A 31 -3.24 23.75 10.40
N ALA A 32 -4.51 23.69 10.79
CA ALA A 32 -5.43 24.83 10.69
C ALA A 32 -5.00 26.00 11.59
N GLU A 33 -4.49 25.73 12.79
CA GLU A 33 -3.94 26.74 13.70
C GLU A 33 -2.69 27.40 13.10
N GLN A 34 -1.77 26.60 12.54
CA GLN A 34 -0.57 27.11 11.89
C GLN A 34 -0.88 27.99 10.67
N VAL A 35 -1.85 27.60 9.84
CA VAL A 35 -2.30 28.39 8.69
C VAL A 35 -2.97 29.68 9.13
N TYR A 36 -3.78 29.64 10.19
CA TYR A 36 -4.45 30.81 10.73
C TYR A 36 -3.44 31.82 11.30
N GLU A 37 -2.42 31.35 12.00
CA GLU A 37 -1.34 32.19 12.55
C GLU A 37 -0.44 32.75 11.45
N GLN A 38 -0.16 31.98 10.40
CA GLN A 38 0.58 32.48 9.23
C GLN A 38 -0.22 33.52 8.44
N GLY A 39 -1.54 33.39 8.34
CA GLY A 39 -2.43 34.38 7.72
C GLY A 39 -2.48 35.70 8.48
N LEU A 40 -2.42 35.66 9.82
CA LEU A 40 -2.36 36.85 10.68
C LEU A 40 -1.06 37.65 10.53
N VAL A 41 0.05 36.99 10.20
CA VAL A 41 1.34 37.67 9.98
C VAL A 41 1.41 38.34 8.59
N GLN A 42 0.46 38.04 7.68
CA GLN A 42 0.32 38.68 6.38
C GLN A 42 -0.74 39.79 6.31
N GLU A 43 -1.35 40.19 7.43
CA GLU A 43 -2.11 41.45 7.51
C GLU A 43 -1.15 42.62 7.77
N MET A 44 -0.25 42.90 6.82
CA MET A 44 0.25 44.28 6.67
C MET A 44 -0.92 45.15 6.20
N PRO A 45 -1.00 46.42 6.63
CA PRO A 45 -2.10 47.30 6.25
C PRO A 45 -2.08 47.52 4.75
N MET A 46 -2.95 46.83 4.02
CA MET A 46 -3.28 47.20 2.65
C MET A 46 -3.98 48.55 2.71
N GLN A 47 -3.21 49.61 2.48
CA GLN A 47 -3.75 50.81 1.90
C GLN A 47 -4.52 50.42 0.64
N GLU A 48 -5.78 50.81 0.63
CA GLU A 48 -6.72 50.76 -0.47
C GLU A 48 -6.15 51.59 -1.65
N THR A 49 -5.21 51.02 -2.40
CA THR A 49 -4.95 51.47 -3.76
C THR A 49 -5.81 50.62 -4.67
N VAL A 50 -6.85 51.25 -5.20
CA VAL A 50 -7.59 50.79 -6.37
C VAL A 50 -6.57 50.68 -7.52
N VAL A 51 -5.88 49.55 -7.62
CA VAL A 51 -5.06 49.22 -8.78
C VAL A 51 -6.03 48.73 -9.84
N LEU A 52 -6.35 49.66 -10.75
CA LEU A 52 -6.94 49.39 -12.05
C LEU A 52 -6.36 48.10 -12.63
N LYS A 53 -7.24 47.13 -12.92
CA LYS A 53 -6.91 45.95 -13.74
C LYS A 53 -6.11 46.41 -14.97
N PRO A 54 -4.87 45.93 -15.20
CA PRO A 54 -4.22 46.23 -16.44
C PRO A 54 -4.99 45.51 -17.56
N VAL A 55 -5.37 46.27 -18.58
CA VAL A 55 -5.88 45.77 -19.88
C VAL A 55 -4.75 45.14 -20.72
N GLN A 56 -3.55 45.04 -20.13
CA GLN A 56 -2.46 44.15 -20.53
C GLN A 56 -2.64 42.91 -19.65
N ASP A 57 -3.02 41.73 -20.13
CA ASP A 57 -2.19 41.03 -21.09
C ASP A 57 -2.95 39.84 -21.72
N MET A 58 -3.67 40.10 -22.81
CA MET A 58 -4.35 39.05 -23.61
C MET A 58 -3.34 38.02 -24.15
N LEU A 59 -2.07 38.40 -24.33
CA LEU A 59 -1.00 37.52 -24.79
C LEU A 59 -0.50 36.61 -23.68
N GLU A 60 -0.31 37.11 -22.46
CA GLU A 60 0.02 36.26 -21.31
C GLU A 60 -1.12 35.30 -20.97
N THR A 61 -2.37 35.76 -21.06
CA THR A 61 -3.54 34.90 -20.86
C THR A 61 -3.53 33.76 -21.88
N ARG A 62 -3.33 34.08 -23.16
CA ARG A 62 -3.24 33.08 -24.23
C ARG A 62 -2.03 32.15 -24.07
N LYS A 63 -0.91 32.64 -23.55
CA LYS A 63 0.28 31.84 -23.24
C LYS A 63 0.01 30.85 -22.10
N ILE A 64 -0.70 31.30 -21.05
CA ILE A 64 -1.11 30.44 -19.93
C ILE A 64 -2.07 29.37 -20.43
N GLU A 65 -3.08 29.75 -21.22
CA GLU A 65 -4.01 28.80 -21.86
C GLU A 65 -3.26 27.76 -22.69
N LEU A 66 -2.33 28.20 -23.55
CA LEU A 66 -1.53 27.28 -24.37
C LEU A 66 -0.67 26.33 -23.52
N MET A 67 -0.08 26.82 -22.43
CA MET A 67 0.69 25.96 -21.51
C MET A 67 -0.21 24.93 -20.83
N LEU A 68 -1.44 25.30 -20.45
CA LEU A 68 -2.42 24.37 -19.88
C LEU A 68 -2.86 23.33 -20.91
N GLU A 69 -3.15 23.73 -22.15
CA GLU A 69 -3.49 22.81 -23.24
C GLU A 69 -2.36 21.81 -23.52
N LEU A 70 -1.11 22.28 -23.59
CA LEU A 70 0.05 21.41 -23.80
C LEU A 70 0.25 20.43 -22.64
N ASN A 71 0.08 20.89 -21.40
CA ASN A 71 0.15 20.02 -20.23
C ASN A 71 -0.97 18.99 -20.22
N ASN A 72 -2.21 19.40 -20.51
CA ASN A 72 -3.35 18.48 -20.61
C ASN A 72 -3.11 17.42 -21.68
N LYS A 73 -2.65 17.82 -22.87
CA LYS A 73 -2.31 16.89 -23.95
C LYS A 73 -1.18 15.93 -23.56
N LYS A 74 -0.18 16.41 -22.81
CA LYS A 74 0.90 15.56 -22.28
C LYS A 74 0.34 14.53 -21.30
N TYR A 75 -0.52 14.95 -20.37
CA TYR A 75 -1.16 14.04 -19.43
C TYR A 75 -2.05 13.03 -20.14
N GLU A 76 -2.84 13.42 -21.14
CA GLU A 76 -3.64 12.51 -21.95
C GLU A 76 -2.78 11.43 -22.62
N ALA A 77 -1.66 11.82 -23.24
CA ALA A 77 -0.74 10.87 -23.87
C ALA A 77 -0.09 9.92 -22.84
N GLU A 78 0.26 10.42 -21.64
CA GLU A 78 0.77 9.59 -20.55
C GLU A 78 -0.30 8.61 -20.04
N PHE A 79 -1.55 9.06 -19.88
CA PHE A 79 -2.67 8.20 -19.51
C PHE A 79 -2.95 7.12 -20.54
N GLU A 80 -2.88 7.43 -21.83
CA GLU A 80 -3.00 6.43 -22.90
C GLU A 80 -1.90 5.38 -22.84
N ARG A 81 -0.66 5.79 -22.58
CA ARG A 81 0.47 4.87 -22.38
C ARG A 81 0.28 3.98 -21.15
N TYR A 82 -0.22 4.52 -20.05
CA TYR A 82 -0.53 3.70 -18.87
C TYR A 82 -1.67 2.72 -19.13
N ARG A 83 -2.73 3.15 -19.82
CA ARG A 83 -3.83 2.26 -20.22
C ARG A 83 -3.35 1.12 -21.11
N SER A 84 -2.51 1.41 -22.11
CA SER A 84 -1.97 0.36 -22.97
C SER A 84 -1.08 -0.62 -22.19
N ALA A 85 -0.18 -0.12 -21.33
CA ALA A 85 0.65 -0.97 -20.47
C ALA A 85 -0.18 -1.86 -19.53
N ILE A 86 -1.23 -1.32 -18.90
CA ILE A 86 -2.14 -2.09 -18.05
C ILE A 86 -2.85 -3.19 -18.85
N ASN A 87 -3.31 -2.88 -20.06
CA ASN A 87 -3.98 -3.87 -20.91
C ASN A 87 -3.01 -4.98 -21.34
N THR A 88 -1.77 -4.64 -21.69
CA THR A 88 -0.74 -5.64 -22.00
C THR A 88 -0.46 -6.56 -20.81
N LEU A 89 -0.25 -5.99 -19.62
CA LEU A 89 -0.04 -6.79 -18.40
C LEU A 89 -1.25 -7.67 -18.06
N ALA A 90 -2.47 -7.17 -18.26
CA ALA A 90 -3.69 -7.96 -18.04
C ALA A 90 -3.76 -9.17 -18.98
N LEU A 91 -3.40 -9.00 -20.25
CA LEU A 91 -3.32 -10.09 -21.23
C LEU A 91 -2.24 -11.11 -20.86
N GLU A 92 -1.04 -10.66 -20.46
CA GLU A 92 0.05 -11.54 -20.02
C GLU A 92 -0.36 -12.36 -18.79
N ILE A 93 -1.00 -11.75 -17.80
CA ILE A 93 -1.52 -12.45 -16.63
C ILE A 93 -2.55 -13.52 -17.04
N GLN A 94 -3.43 -13.21 -17.99
CA GLN A 94 -4.40 -14.18 -18.49
C GLN A 94 -3.71 -15.36 -19.17
N GLN A 95 -2.73 -15.11 -20.04
CA GLN A 95 -1.96 -16.15 -20.72
C GLN A 95 -1.19 -17.04 -19.72
N LEU A 96 -0.59 -16.45 -18.68
CA LEU A 96 0.09 -17.21 -17.63
C LEU A 96 -0.87 -18.06 -16.82
N LYS A 97 -2.08 -17.56 -16.51
CA LYS A 97 -3.13 -18.35 -15.85
C LYS A 97 -3.56 -19.53 -16.70
N GLU A 98 -3.75 -19.32 -18.01
CA GLU A 98 -4.08 -20.40 -18.94
C GLU A 98 -2.95 -21.44 -19.04
N ALA A 99 -1.70 -21.01 -19.16
CA ALA A 99 -0.54 -21.89 -19.17
C ALA A 99 -0.41 -22.71 -17.87
N LEU A 100 -0.59 -22.05 -16.72
CA LEU A 100 -0.56 -22.71 -15.42
C LEU A 100 -1.70 -23.72 -15.29
N SER A 101 -2.91 -23.39 -15.76
CA SER A 101 -4.02 -24.33 -15.77
C SER A 101 -3.67 -25.59 -16.58
N LYS A 102 -3.11 -25.45 -17.78
CA LYS A 102 -2.68 -26.59 -18.61
C LYS A 102 -1.60 -27.42 -17.92
N ALA A 103 -0.58 -26.77 -17.35
CA ALA A 103 0.49 -27.45 -16.62
C ALA A 103 -0.02 -28.21 -15.38
N THR A 104 -1.02 -27.68 -14.65
CA THR A 104 -1.62 -28.40 -13.52
C THR A 104 -2.42 -29.64 -13.92
N PHE A 105 -3.00 -29.68 -15.13
CA PHE A 105 -3.68 -30.86 -15.65
C PHE A 105 -2.71 -31.89 -16.26
N GLU A 106 -1.54 -31.44 -16.74
CA GLU A 106 -0.52 -32.29 -17.34
C GLU A 106 0.52 -32.83 -16.36
N ALA A 107 0.51 -32.44 -15.09
CA ALA A 107 1.27 -33.18 -14.09
C ALA A 107 0.64 -34.58 -13.99
N PRO A 108 1.24 -35.65 -14.56
CA PRO A 108 0.77 -36.98 -14.23
C PRO A 108 0.92 -37.04 -12.72
N LYS A 109 -0.20 -37.27 -12.01
CA LYS A 109 -0.11 -37.86 -10.69
C LYS A 109 0.74 -39.10 -10.91
N GLN A 110 2.03 -39.01 -10.63
CA GLN A 110 2.88 -40.17 -10.48
C GLN A 110 2.18 -40.91 -9.36
N LYS A 111 1.32 -41.84 -9.75
CA LYS A 111 0.96 -42.98 -8.94
C LYS A 111 2.30 -43.68 -8.80
N GLU A 112 3.12 -43.20 -7.86
CA GLU A 112 4.10 -44.02 -7.20
C GLU A 112 3.28 -45.22 -6.74
N LYS A 113 3.31 -46.27 -7.55
CA LYS A 113 3.01 -47.61 -7.08
C LYS A 113 4.06 -47.82 -5.99
N GLN A 114 3.72 -47.44 -4.76
CA GLN A 114 4.39 -47.97 -3.60
C GLN A 114 4.36 -49.47 -3.80
N ALA A 115 5.52 -50.04 -4.09
CA ALA A 115 5.69 -51.48 -4.08
C ALA A 115 5.16 -51.93 -2.72
N GLU A 116 4.17 -52.82 -2.73
CA GLU A 116 3.60 -53.38 -1.52
C GLU A 116 4.76 -53.81 -0.62
N LEU A 117 4.86 -53.15 0.53
CA LEU A 117 5.89 -53.42 1.51
C LEU A 117 5.69 -54.88 1.92
N LYS A 118 6.50 -55.79 1.38
CA LYS A 118 6.50 -57.18 1.79
C LYS A 118 6.76 -57.18 3.29
N THR A 119 5.73 -57.45 4.07
CA THR A 119 5.83 -57.75 5.49
C THR A 119 6.45 -59.14 5.62
N GLU A 120 7.73 -59.25 5.29
CA GLU A 120 8.53 -60.37 5.75
C GLU A 120 8.70 -60.14 7.25
N VAL A 121 8.02 -61.00 8.03
CA VAL A 121 8.13 -61.10 9.48
C VAL A 121 9.59 -61.39 9.78
N LYS A 122 10.35 -60.35 10.14
CA LYS A 122 11.73 -60.50 10.61
C LYS A 122 11.70 -61.29 11.91
N GLU A 123 12.49 -62.36 11.95
CA GLU A 123 12.76 -63.12 13.16
C GLU A 123 13.30 -62.19 14.26
N ASP A 124 12.80 -62.38 15.48
CA ASP A 124 13.12 -61.61 16.68
C ASP A 124 14.64 -61.58 16.92
N HIS A 125 15.30 -60.52 16.47
CA HIS A 125 16.65 -60.23 16.92
C HIS A 125 16.58 -59.66 18.35
N PRO A 126 17.38 -60.17 19.31
CA PRO A 126 17.33 -59.77 20.72
C PRO A 126 17.84 -58.34 21.02
N ARG A 127 17.95 -57.47 20.00
CA ARG A 127 18.28 -56.04 20.16
C ARG A 127 17.11 -55.19 20.62
N GLN A 128 15.88 -55.71 20.58
CA GLN A 128 14.72 -55.02 21.11
C GLN A 128 14.53 -55.40 22.57
N GLY A 129 15.13 -54.61 23.48
CA GLY A 129 14.76 -54.66 24.88
C GLY A 129 13.26 -54.37 25.01
N LYS A 130 12.56 -55.08 25.89
CA LYS A 130 11.12 -54.93 26.17
C LYS A 130 10.80 -53.61 26.89
N TYR A 131 11.24 -52.49 26.35
CA TYR A 131 10.96 -51.17 26.91
C TYR A 131 9.49 -50.84 26.65
N GLN A 132 8.74 -50.61 27.72
CA GLN A 132 7.40 -50.08 27.64
C GLN A 132 7.49 -48.57 27.33
N PRO A 133 6.46 -47.96 26.73
CA PRO A 133 6.42 -46.51 26.53
C PRO A 133 6.57 -45.71 27.84
N ALA A 134 6.23 -46.30 28.98
CA ALA A 134 6.44 -45.72 30.32
C ALA A 134 7.93 -45.73 30.77
N ASP A 135 8.76 -46.59 30.18
CA ASP A 135 10.20 -46.68 30.49
C ASP A 135 11.02 -45.60 29.77
N VAL A 136 10.43 -44.93 28.76
CA VAL A 136 11.06 -43.87 27.98
C VAL A 136 10.50 -42.52 28.41
N ASP A 137 11.04 -41.98 29.49
CA ASP A 137 10.68 -40.65 29.97
C ASP A 137 11.29 -39.56 29.07
N ILE A 138 10.44 -38.94 28.26
CA ILE A 138 10.79 -37.87 27.31
C ILE A 138 11.45 -36.68 28.03
N GLN A 139 11.15 -36.43 29.31
CA GLN A 139 11.75 -35.31 30.06
C GLN A 139 13.27 -35.46 30.21
N LYS A 140 13.81 -36.69 30.22
CA LYS A 140 15.25 -36.94 30.29
C LYS A 140 15.97 -36.71 28.97
N MET A 141 15.27 -36.74 27.83
CA MET A 141 15.87 -36.52 26.51
C MET A 141 16.18 -35.04 26.23
N PHE A 142 15.48 -34.11 26.88
CA PHE A 142 15.68 -32.66 26.67
C PHE A 142 16.70 -32.02 27.62
N TYR A 143 17.27 -32.78 28.56
CA TYR A 143 18.20 -32.23 29.57
C TYR A 143 19.64 -32.03 29.10
N PHE A 144 19.97 -32.35 27.84
CA PHE A 144 21.32 -32.19 27.29
C PHE A 144 21.53 -30.91 26.45
N GLY A 145 20.53 -30.04 26.34
CA GLY A 145 20.54 -28.93 25.37
C GLY A 145 20.76 -27.51 25.90
N SER A 146 21.03 -27.29 27.20
CA SER A 146 21.20 -25.93 27.73
C SER A 146 22.46 -25.79 28.58
N LYS A 147 23.62 -25.86 27.93
CA LYS A 147 24.86 -25.26 28.45
C LYS A 147 25.26 -24.11 27.51
N ARG A 148 25.00 -22.90 28.01
CA ARG A 148 25.54 -21.57 27.69
C ARG A 148 26.11 -21.33 26.29
#